data_AF-A0A1Y2E1C6-F1
#
_entry.id   AF-A0A1Y2E1C6-F1
#
_cell.length_a   1.000
_cell.length_b   1.000
_cell.length_c   1.000
_cell.angle_alpha   90.00
_cell.angle_beta   90.00
_cell.angle_gamma   90.00
#
_symmetry.space_group_name_H-M   'P 1'
#
loop_
_entity.id
_entity.type
_entity.pdbx_description
1 polymer ?
#
loop_
_entity_poly.entity_id
_entity_poly.type
_entity_poly.pdbx_seq_one_letter_code
_entity_poly.pdbx_strand_id
1 'polypeptide(L)'
;MAEIEPKHEKLGIKPAAESDGPEVASTKEAELENHEVFQITEDGVDFRNVSWPRATIIFLKIIFATGVLSIPTAMYSLGAVGGALSVIGWSFMNTYTAVIQGNFKTRHPECHTLADMGHKVGGVVFREIIGILYLVAYILCTGSGIVGLSVGFNALSDHAACTVWWSFLSMVLITAAASVRTLRNIGWLTWVGFFSIFIAILVVVIGVTLRVRPAAAPQTGDFDLGYHVIAYPTFAEGMTATATIFVSSAGTSAFLPVISEMRNPRDYKKALYICMGLVLCMYLSFSLVVYRWAGAWVTNPSLGSAGGTLKKVSYGIALIGLMVSGCLYLHVAAKYLFVRLLRGTKHLQSNTVTHWATWLGCSISLGVIAWILAEAIALFSYIIALTGSVCFAPMAIMIPAVLWLYDFWDYRKGNIWQKAKFLFHWFLIFLGAFITVGGTYSTILAIMNAYASGEIGSAFSCADNSGTLSG
;
A
#
# COMPACT_ATOMS: atom_id res chain seq x y z
N MET A 1 -45.74 -39.97 -72.24
CA MET A 1 -46.53 -38.86 -72.79
C MET A 1 -46.89 -37.94 -71.63
N ALA A 2 -46.49 -36.67 -71.72
CA ALA A 2 -46.89 -35.51 -70.91
C ALA A 2 -46.46 -35.44 -69.42
N GLU A 3 -45.33 -34.76 -69.19
CA GLU A 3 -45.17 -33.45 -68.51
C GLU A 3 -46.37 -32.84 -67.72
N ILE A 4 -46.11 -32.31 -66.51
CA ILE A 4 -46.36 -30.91 -66.04
C ILE A 4 -46.16 -30.81 -64.49
N GLU A 5 -45.31 -29.86 -64.09
CA GLU A 5 -44.95 -29.29 -62.76
C GLU A 5 -46.11 -28.44 -62.12
N PRO A 6 -46.01 -27.66 -60.98
CA PRO A 6 -44.91 -27.38 -60.02
C PRO A 6 -45.34 -27.25 -58.51
N LYS A 7 -44.37 -27.08 -57.58
CA LYS A 7 -44.16 -25.83 -56.77
C LYS A 7 -43.22 -26.04 -55.57
N HIS A 8 -42.21 -25.17 -55.52
CA HIS A 8 -41.30 -24.94 -54.41
C HIS A 8 -41.96 -24.26 -53.20
N GLU A 9 -41.60 -24.69 -51.99
CA GLU A 9 -41.56 -23.84 -50.80
C GLU A 9 -40.26 -24.10 -50.02
N LYS A 10 -39.52 -23.02 -49.75
CA LYS A 10 -38.23 -23.03 -49.04
C LYS A 10 -38.48 -22.88 -47.54
N LEU A 11 -37.98 -23.81 -46.72
CA LEU A 11 -37.67 -23.52 -45.31
C LEU A 11 -36.16 -23.70 -45.10
N GLY A 12 -35.52 -22.61 -44.68
CA GLY A 12 -34.08 -22.53 -44.53
C GLY A 12 -33.55 -23.34 -43.35
N ILE A 13 -32.56 -24.19 -43.62
CA ILE A 13 -31.70 -24.80 -42.62
C ILE A 13 -30.46 -23.91 -42.49
N LYS A 14 -30.32 -23.24 -41.33
CA LYS A 14 -29.07 -22.59 -40.94
C LYS A 14 -28.01 -23.68 -40.70
N PRO A 15 -26.78 -23.56 -41.22
CA PRO A 15 -25.70 -24.45 -40.83
C PRO A 15 -25.39 -24.27 -39.33
N ALA A 16 -25.18 -25.40 -38.65
CA ALA A 16 -24.86 -25.47 -37.23
C ALA A 16 -23.58 -24.67 -36.93
N ALA A 17 -23.62 -23.91 -35.84
CA ALA A 17 -22.46 -23.21 -35.30
C ALA A 17 -21.36 -24.22 -34.93
N GLU A 18 -20.14 -23.95 -35.37
CA GLU A 18 -18.94 -24.59 -34.87
C GLU A 18 -18.90 -24.43 -33.34
N SER A 19 -18.94 -25.56 -32.64
CA SER A 19 -18.65 -25.62 -31.23
C SER A 19 -17.13 -25.44 -31.06
N ASP A 20 -16.70 -24.26 -30.64
CA ASP A 20 -15.35 -24.02 -30.14
C ASP A 20 -15.10 -24.94 -28.93
N GLY A 21 -14.36 -26.04 -29.17
CA GLY A 21 -13.78 -26.86 -28.12
C GLY A 21 -12.69 -26.09 -27.38
N PRO A 22 -12.32 -26.53 -26.16
CA PRO A 22 -11.33 -25.82 -25.35
C PRO A 22 -9.98 -25.80 -26.07
N GLU A 23 -9.48 -24.59 -26.30
CA GLU A 23 -8.15 -24.28 -26.82
C GLU A 23 -7.11 -25.04 -25.97
N VAL A 24 -6.43 -26.01 -26.58
CA VAL A 24 -5.40 -26.82 -25.91
C VAL A 24 -4.26 -25.88 -25.51
N ALA A 25 -4.22 -25.51 -24.24
CA ALA A 25 -3.12 -24.76 -23.64
C ALA A 25 -1.79 -25.48 -23.97
N SER A 26 -0.76 -24.72 -24.35
CA SER A 26 0.53 -25.30 -24.68
C SER A 26 1.05 -26.17 -23.53
N THR A 27 1.82 -27.23 -23.81
CA THR A 27 2.30 -28.19 -22.79
C THR A 27 3.02 -27.50 -21.62
N LYS A 28 3.69 -26.37 -21.92
CA LYS A 28 4.36 -25.52 -20.93
C LYS A 28 3.39 -24.72 -20.06
N GLU A 29 2.24 -24.33 -20.60
CA GLU A 29 1.17 -23.66 -19.83
C GLU A 29 0.48 -24.64 -18.90
N ALA A 30 0.22 -25.87 -19.34
CA ALA A 30 -0.32 -26.92 -18.48
C ALA A 30 0.65 -27.28 -17.33
N GLU A 31 1.96 -27.34 -17.59
CA GLU A 31 2.97 -27.54 -16.54
C GLU A 31 3.07 -26.38 -15.55
N LEU A 32 2.95 -25.13 -16.01
CA LEU A 32 2.95 -23.96 -15.12
C LEU A 32 1.68 -23.92 -14.26
N GLU A 33 0.54 -24.33 -14.79
CA GLU A 33 -0.74 -24.41 -14.08
C GLU A 33 -0.70 -25.45 -12.94
N ASN A 34 -0.02 -26.59 -13.16
CA ASN A 34 0.18 -27.59 -12.11
C ASN A 34 1.01 -27.10 -10.91
N HIS A 35 1.84 -26.07 -11.10
CA HIS A 35 2.68 -25.47 -10.05
C HIS A 35 2.01 -24.28 -9.34
N GLU A 36 0.82 -23.84 -9.76
CA GLU A 36 0.05 -22.83 -9.01
C GLU A 36 -0.59 -23.46 -7.77
N VAL A 37 -0.52 -22.78 -6.62
CA VAL A 37 -1.08 -23.30 -5.35
C VAL A 37 -2.60 -23.42 -5.36
N PHE A 38 -3.29 -22.61 -6.15
CA PHE A 38 -4.73 -22.71 -6.34
C PHE A 38 -5.02 -23.34 -7.70
N GLN A 39 -5.08 -24.66 -7.72
CA GLN A 39 -5.50 -25.42 -8.90
C GLN A 39 -7.01 -25.25 -9.11
N ILE A 40 -7.43 -25.10 -10.36
CA ILE A 40 -8.84 -25.10 -10.75
C ILE A 40 -9.29 -26.57 -10.75
N THR A 41 -10.04 -26.98 -9.74
CA THR A 41 -10.61 -28.34 -9.63
C THR A 41 -12.11 -28.29 -9.92
N GLU A 42 -12.65 -29.29 -10.63
CA GLU A 42 -14.07 -29.34 -11.00
C GLU A 42 -15.01 -29.38 -9.78
N ASP A 43 -14.58 -30.01 -8.68
CA ASP A 43 -15.37 -30.18 -7.44
C ASP A 43 -14.91 -29.28 -6.27
N GLY A 44 -13.92 -28.40 -6.50
CA GLY A 44 -13.34 -27.55 -5.46
C GLY A 44 -13.96 -26.16 -5.38
N VAL A 45 -13.72 -25.48 -4.25
CA VAL A 45 -14.03 -24.04 -4.15
C VAL A 45 -13.04 -23.29 -5.06
N ASP A 46 -13.56 -22.57 -6.06
CA ASP A 46 -12.73 -21.77 -6.96
C ASP A 46 -12.16 -20.54 -6.22
N PHE A 47 -10.85 -20.60 -5.95
CA PHE A 47 -10.09 -19.52 -5.33
C PHE A 47 -9.54 -18.50 -6.35
N ARG A 48 -9.55 -18.79 -7.66
CA ARG A 48 -9.04 -17.92 -8.73
C ARG A 48 -10.14 -17.07 -9.37
N ASN A 49 -10.90 -16.37 -8.53
CA ASN A 49 -12.11 -15.65 -8.92
C ASN A 49 -11.93 -14.13 -9.11
N VAL A 50 -10.69 -13.64 -9.10
CA VAL A 50 -10.39 -12.19 -9.26
C VAL A 50 -10.11 -11.87 -10.72
N SER A 51 -10.94 -11.02 -11.33
CA SER A 51 -10.68 -10.46 -12.66
C SER A 51 -9.68 -9.29 -12.59
N TRP A 52 -8.99 -8.99 -13.69
CA TRP A 52 -8.02 -7.88 -13.71
C TRP A 52 -8.61 -6.51 -13.28
N PRO A 53 -9.87 -6.14 -13.60
CA PRO A 53 -10.43 -4.87 -13.09
C PRO A 53 -10.67 -4.90 -11.58
N ARG A 54 -11.10 -6.05 -11.03
CA ARG A 54 -11.23 -6.22 -9.57
C ARG A 54 -9.86 -6.16 -8.88
N ALA A 55 -8.84 -6.75 -9.49
CA ALA A 55 -7.45 -6.64 -9.01
C ALA A 55 -6.98 -5.18 -9.00
N THR A 56 -7.30 -4.38 -10.03
CA THR A 56 -6.97 -2.94 -10.05
C THR A 56 -7.50 -2.21 -8.82
N ILE A 57 -8.75 -2.47 -8.43
CA ILE A 57 -9.37 -1.82 -7.25
C ILE A 57 -8.74 -2.30 -5.95
N ILE A 58 -8.41 -3.60 -5.86
CA ILE A 58 -7.70 -4.15 -4.70
C ILE A 58 -6.31 -3.51 -4.58
N PHE A 59 -5.56 -3.40 -5.69
CA PHE A 59 -4.26 -2.73 -5.74
C PHE A 59 -4.38 -1.26 -5.35
N LEU A 60 -5.40 -0.56 -5.88
CA LEU A 60 -5.68 0.82 -5.53
C LEU A 60 -5.92 0.96 -4.04
N LYS A 61 -6.71 0.10 -3.40
CA LYS A 61 -6.91 0.22 -1.95
C LYS A 61 -5.64 -0.08 -1.14
N ILE A 62 -4.83 -1.05 -1.58
CA ILE A 62 -3.57 -1.41 -0.90
C ILE A 62 -2.60 -0.22 -0.91
N ILE A 63 -2.49 0.47 -2.05
CA ILE A 63 -1.56 1.59 -2.23
C ILE A 63 -2.16 2.92 -1.76
N PHE A 64 -3.37 3.24 -2.22
CA PHE A 64 -4.12 4.45 -1.89
C PHE A 64 -4.72 4.37 -0.48
N ALA A 65 -3.82 4.48 0.50
CA ALA A 65 -4.11 4.30 1.91
C ALA A 65 -3.56 5.48 2.73
N THR A 66 -2.74 5.23 3.74
CA THR A 66 -2.25 6.26 4.67
C THR A 66 -1.16 7.16 4.07
N GLY A 67 -0.29 6.63 3.20
CA GLY A 67 0.86 7.37 2.67
C GLY A 67 0.53 8.68 1.93
N VAL A 68 -0.56 8.70 1.16
CA VAL A 68 -1.02 9.91 0.43
C VAL A 68 -1.25 11.12 1.34
N LEU A 69 -1.58 10.86 2.60
CA LEU A 69 -1.87 11.91 3.58
C LEU A 69 -0.61 12.62 4.10
N SER A 70 0.58 12.08 3.84
CA SER A 70 1.87 12.68 4.21
C SER A 70 2.61 13.34 3.04
N ILE A 71 2.22 13.06 1.80
CA ILE A 71 2.87 13.64 0.61
C ILE A 71 2.79 15.18 0.62
N PRO A 72 1.65 15.84 0.96
CA PRO A 72 1.60 17.30 0.98
C PRO A 72 2.59 17.93 1.98
N THR A 73 2.82 17.29 3.13
CA THR A 73 3.84 17.75 4.10
C THR A 73 5.25 17.58 3.53
N ALA A 74 5.52 16.48 2.84
CA ALA A 74 6.82 16.26 2.18
C ALA A 74 7.11 17.29 1.06
N MET A 75 6.08 17.86 0.43
CA MET A 75 6.24 18.95 -0.54
C MET A 75 6.80 20.22 0.09
N TYR A 76 6.55 20.48 1.37
CA TYR A 76 7.13 21.63 2.06
C TYR A 76 8.66 21.52 2.14
N SER A 77 9.17 20.35 2.53
CA SER A 77 10.61 20.11 2.63
C SER A 77 11.32 20.08 1.27
N LEU A 78 10.70 19.50 0.23
CA LEU A 78 11.32 19.36 -1.09
C LEU A 78 11.01 20.52 -2.06
N GLY A 79 10.06 21.38 -1.71
CA GLY A 79 9.45 22.35 -2.61
C GLY A 79 8.54 21.70 -3.64
N ALA A 80 7.75 22.52 -4.34
CA ALA A 80 6.77 22.05 -5.31
C ALA A 80 7.41 21.25 -6.46
N VAL A 81 8.52 21.73 -7.01
CA VAL A 81 9.22 21.07 -8.13
C VAL A 81 9.93 19.80 -7.65
N GLY A 82 10.72 19.91 -6.58
CA GLY A 82 11.49 18.76 -6.05
C GLY A 82 10.58 17.64 -5.56
N GLY A 83 9.51 17.99 -4.85
CA GLY A 83 8.52 17.03 -4.39
C GLY A 83 7.70 16.41 -5.54
N ALA A 84 7.30 17.18 -6.56
CA ALA A 84 6.65 16.63 -7.76
C ALA A 84 7.52 15.62 -8.50
N LEU A 85 8.79 15.96 -8.74
CA LEU A 85 9.76 15.06 -9.36
C LEU A 85 9.99 13.80 -8.51
N SER A 86 10.00 13.94 -7.18
CA SER A 86 10.09 12.82 -6.25
C SER A 86 8.87 11.89 -6.37
N VAL A 87 7.64 12.43 -6.36
CA VAL A 87 6.40 11.65 -6.55
C VAL A 87 6.43 10.89 -7.87
N ILE A 88 6.80 11.56 -8.96
CA ILE A 88 6.88 10.96 -10.30
C ILE A 88 7.95 9.86 -10.32
N GLY A 89 9.18 10.17 -9.88
CA GLY A 89 10.31 9.25 -9.91
C GLY A 89 10.07 7.99 -9.09
N TRP A 90 9.59 8.13 -7.85
CA TRP A 90 9.32 6.98 -7.00
C TRP A 90 8.12 6.17 -7.47
N SER A 91 7.08 6.80 -8.03
CA SER A 91 5.95 6.06 -8.60
C SER A 91 6.39 5.21 -9.79
N PHE A 92 7.23 5.74 -10.68
CA PHE A 92 7.82 4.97 -11.78
C PHE A 92 8.72 3.85 -11.29
N MET A 93 9.57 4.11 -10.28
CA MET A 93 10.44 3.10 -9.70
C MET A 93 9.63 1.95 -9.07
N ASN A 94 8.62 2.28 -8.26
CA ASN A 94 7.76 1.27 -7.62
C ASN A 94 6.93 0.50 -8.65
N THR A 95 6.50 1.16 -9.73
CA THR A 95 5.83 0.47 -10.85
C THR A 95 6.79 -0.50 -11.52
N TYR A 96 8.02 -0.09 -11.77
CA TYR A 96 9.03 -0.92 -12.39
C TYR A 96 9.36 -2.16 -11.54
N THR A 97 9.55 -1.98 -10.24
CA THR A 97 9.88 -3.09 -9.34
C THR A 97 8.68 -4.01 -9.11
N ALA A 98 7.45 -3.50 -9.13
CA ALA A 98 6.24 -4.33 -9.19
C ALA A 98 6.14 -5.16 -10.48
N VAL A 99 6.56 -4.59 -11.63
CA VAL A 99 6.67 -5.35 -12.88
C VAL A 99 7.69 -6.48 -12.73
N ILE A 100 8.84 -6.24 -12.10
CA ILE A 100 9.82 -7.31 -11.83
C ILE A 100 9.23 -8.41 -10.95
N GLN A 101 8.60 -8.06 -9.83
CA GLN A 101 7.98 -9.01 -8.91
C GLN A 101 6.95 -9.90 -9.63
N GLY A 102 6.05 -9.30 -10.42
CA GLY A 102 5.06 -10.07 -11.18
C GLY A 102 5.67 -10.90 -12.32
N ASN A 103 6.71 -10.42 -13.01
CA ASN A 103 7.44 -11.22 -14.00
C ASN A 103 8.17 -12.41 -13.37
N PHE A 104 8.70 -12.23 -12.16
CA PHE A 104 9.30 -13.32 -11.39
C PHE A 104 8.23 -14.34 -10.99
N LYS A 105 7.08 -13.91 -10.46
CA LYS A 105 5.92 -14.78 -10.17
C LYS A 105 5.49 -15.59 -11.39
N THR A 106 5.41 -14.99 -12.58
CA THR A 106 5.02 -15.71 -13.80
C THR A 106 6.05 -16.77 -14.22
N ARG A 107 7.33 -16.58 -13.90
CA ARG A 107 8.40 -17.54 -14.24
C ARG A 107 8.62 -18.59 -13.15
N HIS A 108 8.26 -18.28 -11.92
CA HIS A 108 8.32 -19.17 -10.75
C HIS A 108 6.94 -19.19 -10.05
N PRO A 109 5.95 -19.91 -10.63
CA PRO A 109 4.58 -19.96 -10.10
C PRO A 109 4.46 -20.40 -8.65
N GLU A 110 5.43 -21.18 -8.14
CA GLU A 110 5.47 -21.68 -6.77
C GLU A 110 5.67 -20.58 -5.70
N CYS A 111 6.05 -19.36 -6.12
CA CYS A 111 6.30 -18.24 -5.23
C CYS A 111 5.04 -17.40 -4.99
N HIS A 112 4.40 -17.50 -3.81
CA HIS A 112 3.17 -16.75 -3.51
C HIS A 112 3.38 -15.44 -2.77
N THR A 113 4.48 -15.37 -2.03
CA THR A 113 4.86 -14.20 -1.26
C THR A 113 6.27 -13.75 -1.65
N LEU A 114 6.61 -12.51 -1.31
CA LEU A 114 7.97 -12.02 -1.50
C LEU A 114 8.99 -12.87 -0.72
N ALA A 115 8.59 -13.42 0.43
CA ALA A 115 9.44 -14.33 1.20
C ALA A 115 9.69 -15.66 0.48
N ASP A 116 8.70 -16.20 -0.24
CA ASP A 116 8.89 -17.42 -1.06
C ASP A 116 9.84 -17.14 -2.23
N MET A 117 9.73 -15.97 -2.87
CA MET A 117 10.72 -15.52 -3.88
C MET A 117 12.13 -15.41 -3.27
N GLY A 118 12.22 -14.86 -2.05
CA GLY A 118 13.45 -14.85 -1.27
C GLY A 118 14.02 -16.24 -1.02
N HIS A 119 13.17 -17.21 -0.70
CA HIS A 119 13.60 -18.59 -0.52
C HIS A 119 14.22 -19.17 -1.78
N LYS A 120 13.60 -18.92 -2.94
CA LYS A 120 14.09 -19.38 -4.24
C LYS A 120 15.48 -18.85 -4.57
N VAL A 121 15.74 -17.56 -4.29
CA VAL A 121 16.97 -16.89 -4.70
C VAL A 121 18.10 -17.00 -3.67
N GLY A 122 17.79 -17.00 -2.37
CA GLY A 122 18.78 -16.92 -1.29
C GLY A 122 18.60 -17.94 -0.17
N GLY A 123 17.76 -18.96 -0.36
CA GLY A 123 17.55 -20.04 0.60
C GLY A 123 16.80 -19.61 1.87
N VAL A 124 16.95 -20.39 2.94
CA VAL A 124 16.18 -20.21 4.18
C VAL A 124 16.51 -18.88 4.87
N VAL A 125 17.79 -18.50 4.96
CA VAL A 125 18.21 -17.27 5.64
C VAL A 125 17.59 -16.03 4.98
N PHE A 126 17.64 -15.94 3.65
CA PHE A 126 17.06 -14.81 2.94
C PHE A 126 15.54 -14.74 3.10
N ARG A 127 14.87 -15.90 3.06
CA ARG A 127 13.43 -16.00 3.36
C ARG A 127 13.08 -15.44 4.74
N GLU A 128 13.84 -15.77 5.78
CA GLU A 128 13.56 -15.29 7.14
C GLU A 128 13.78 -13.78 7.27
N ILE A 129 14.86 -13.24 6.69
CA ILE A 129 15.12 -11.80 6.66
C ILE A 129 13.96 -11.05 6.00
N ILE A 130 13.50 -11.54 4.85
CA ILE A 130 12.37 -10.93 4.13
C ILE A 130 11.08 -11.07 4.93
N GLY A 131 10.86 -12.22 5.58
CA GLY A 131 9.74 -12.46 6.47
C GLY A 131 9.66 -11.48 7.64
N ILE A 132 10.80 -11.23 8.30
CA ILE A 132 10.90 -10.26 9.40
C ILE A 132 10.63 -8.85 8.87
N LEU A 133 11.28 -8.45 7.77
CA LEU A 133 11.04 -7.14 7.15
C LEU A 133 9.57 -6.94 6.77
N TYR A 134 8.93 -7.98 6.22
CA TYR A 134 7.52 -7.98 5.87
C TYR A 134 6.64 -7.77 7.10
N LEU A 135 6.86 -8.53 8.18
CA LEU A 135 6.12 -8.35 9.42
C LEU A 135 6.28 -6.95 10.00
N VAL A 136 7.52 -6.47 10.13
CA VAL A 136 7.79 -5.12 10.68
C VAL A 136 7.12 -4.04 9.82
N ALA A 137 7.18 -4.15 8.48
CA ALA A 137 6.54 -3.20 7.58
C ALA A 137 5.04 -3.08 7.82
N TYR A 138 4.34 -4.20 7.85
CA TYR A 138 2.89 -4.19 7.98
C TYR A 138 2.43 -3.83 9.39
N ILE A 139 3.21 -4.16 10.43
CA ILE A 139 2.96 -3.68 11.80
C ILE A 139 3.06 -2.15 11.84
N LEU A 140 4.11 -1.55 11.26
CA LEU A 140 4.24 -0.09 11.23
C LEU A 140 3.16 0.57 10.35
N CYS A 141 2.79 -0.03 9.22
CA CYS A 141 1.64 0.42 8.42
C CYS A 141 0.34 0.37 9.22
N THR A 142 0.10 -0.70 10.00
CA THR A 142 -1.03 -0.77 10.95
C THR A 142 -0.94 0.35 11.98
N GLY A 143 0.25 0.63 12.53
CA GLY A 143 0.50 1.76 13.42
C GLY A 143 0.09 3.10 12.80
N SER A 144 0.42 3.32 11.52
CA SER A 144 -0.02 4.53 10.80
C SER A 144 -1.55 4.62 10.69
N GLY A 145 -2.24 3.49 10.52
CA GLY A 145 -3.69 3.42 10.52
C GLY A 145 -4.29 3.74 11.90
N ILE A 146 -3.68 3.23 12.98
CA ILE A 146 -4.06 3.51 14.37
C ILE A 146 -3.91 5.01 14.66
N VAL A 147 -2.78 5.62 14.30
CA VAL A 147 -2.56 7.06 14.44
C VAL A 147 -3.61 7.82 13.63
N GLY A 148 -3.84 7.47 12.37
CA GLY A 148 -4.82 8.14 11.52
C GLY A 148 -6.25 8.11 12.11
N LEU A 149 -6.68 6.98 12.68
CA LEU A 149 -7.98 6.88 13.35
C LEU A 149 -8.02 7.72 14.62
N SER A 150 -6.97 7.68 15.44
CA SER A 150 -6.90 8.47 16.68
C SER A 150 -7.02 9.96 16.40
N VAL A 151 -6.35 10.44 15.34
CA VAL A 151 -6.45 11.82 14.87
C VAL A 151 -7.88 12.14 14.42
N GLY A 152 -8.53 11.22 13.71
CA GLY A 152 -9.93 11.37 13.31
C GLY A 152 -10.87 11.46 14.50
N PHE A 153 -10.72 10.60 15.51
CA PHE A 153 -11.54 10.67 16.73
C PHE A 153 -11.30 11.95 17.52
N ASN A 154 -10.04 12.40 17.66
CA ASN A 154 -9.71 13.68 18.26
C ASN A 154 -10.35 14.85 17.51
N ALA A 155 -10.24 14.87 16.17
CA ALA A 155 -10.83 15.92 15.34
C ALA A 155 -12.36 15.99 15.45
N LEU A 156 -13.02 14.83 15.51
CA LEU A 156 -14.48 14.75 15.59
C LEU A 156 -15.03 15.09 16.97
N SER A 157 -14.28 14.74 18.02
CA SER A 157 -14.67 14.92 19.42
C SER A 157 -14.18 16.23 20.04
N ASP A 158 -13.46 17.07 19.29
CA ASP A 158 -12.75 18.23 19.83
C ASP A 158 -11.86 17.84 21.03
N HIS A 159 -11.16 16.72 20.90
CA HIS A 159 -10.27 16.18 21.93
C HIS A 159 -10.99 15.88 23.27
N ALA A 160 -12.19 15.28 23.22
CA ALA A 160 -12.98 14.99 24.43
C ALA A 160 -12.36 13.96 25.40
N ALA A 161 -11.35 13.22 24.97
CA ALA A 161 -10.60 12.28 25.79
C ALA A 161 -9.12 12.31 25.39
N CYS A 162 -8.26 11.84 26.31
CA CYS A 162 -6.83 11.67 26.07
C CYS A 162 -6.56 10.91 24.77
N THR A 163 -5.62 11.39 23.97
CA THR A 163 -5.25 10.79 22.66
C THR A 163 -4.90 9.31 22.77
N VAL A 164 -4.27 8.88 23.86
CA VAL A 164 -3.96 7.47 24.13
C VAL A 164 -5.22 6.60 24.15
N TRP A 165 -6.34 7.10 24.69
CA TRP A 165 -7.62 6.38 24.69
C TRP A 165 -8.20 6.25 23.28
N TRP A 166 -8.13 7.31 22.47
CA TRP A 166 -8.57 7.25 21.08
C TRP A 166 -7.72 6.31 20.24
N SER A 167 -6.42 6.30 20.46
CA SER A 167 -5.49 5.38 19.83
C SER A 167 -5.72 3.93 20.27
N PHE A 168 -5.97 3.69 21.56
CA PHE A 168 -6.35 2.37 22.07
C PHE A 168 -7.66 1.88 21.43
N LEU A 169 -8.70 2.73 21.36
CA LEU A 169 -9.94 2.40 20.67
C LEU A 169 -9.69 2.08 19.18
N SER A 170 -8.84 2.85 18.52
CA SER A 170 -8.43 2.63 17.13
C SER A 170 -7.77 1.26 16.95
N MET A 171 -6.87 0.86 17.86
CA MET A 171 -6.26 -0.47 17.88
C MET A 171 -7.31 -1.57 18.03
N VAL A 172 -8.26 -1.41 18.96
CA VAL A 172 -9.32 -2.41 19.18
C VAL A 172 -10.18 -2.58 17.93
N LEU A 173 -10.61 -1.47 17.31
CA LEU A 173 -11.44 -1.51 16.10
C LEU A 173 -10.70 -2.16 14.91
N ILE A 174 -9.44 -1.76 14.69
CA ILE A 174 -8.61 -2.32 13.62
C ILE A 174 -8.35 -3.82 13.87
N THR A 175 -8.02 -4.21 15.10
CA THR A 175 -7.74 -5.61 15.47
C THR A 175 -8.96 -6.49 15.36
N ALA A 176 -10.12 -6.00 15.81
CA ALA A 176 -11.39 -6.70 15.67
C ALA A 176 -11.75 -6.91 14.19
N ALA A 177 -11.63 -5.87 13.37
CA ALA A 177 -11.87 -5.95 11.93
C ALA A 177 -10.89 -6.91 11.23
N ALA A 178 -9.60 -6.86 11.58
CA ALA A 178 -8.56 -7.72 11.02
C ALA A 178 -8.72 -9.20 11.42
N SER A 179 -9.35 -9.47 12.56
CA SER A 179 -9.58 -10.82 13.07
C SER A 179 -10.66 -11.60 12.29
N VAL A 180 -11.39 -10.95 11.39
CA VAL A 180 -12.31 -11.62 10.47
C VAL A 180 -11.50 -12.43 9.45
N ARG A 181 -11.66 -13.76 9.46
CA ARG A 181 -10.82 -14.70 8.68
C ARG A 181 -11.01 -14.64 7.18
N THR A 182 -12.24 -14.46 6.74
CA THR A 182 -12.60 -14.64 5.34
C THR A 182 -12.46 -13.31 4.60
N LEU A 183 -11.29 -13.13 3.98
CA LEU A 183 -11.08 -12.09 2.98
C LEU A 183 -12.03 -12.26 1.76
N ARG A 184 -12.79 -13.35 1.66
CA ARG A 184 -13.77 -13.64 0.59
C ARG A 184 -14.82 -12.54 0.41
N ASN A 185 -15.03 -11.70 1.43
CA ASN A 185 -15.91 -10.54 1.39
C ASN A 185 -15.15 -9.20 1.33
N ILE A 186 -13.83 -9.16 1.18
CA ILE A 186 -13.06 -7.90 1.22
C ILE A 186 -13.12 -7.12 -0.09
N GLY A 187 -13.51 -7.76 -1.20
CA GLY A 187 -13.73 -7.05 -2.45
C GLY A 187 -14.65 -5.83 -2.30
N TRP A 188 -15.75 -5.93 -1.53
CA TRP A 188 -16.63 -4.76 -1.30
C TRP A 188 -16.03 -3.79 -0.27
N LEU A 189 -15.31 -4.29 0.72
CA LEU A 189 -14.69 -3.47 1.75
C LEU A 189 -13.56 -2.61 1.18
N THR A 190 -12.84 -3.09 0.16
CA THR A 190 -11.82 -2.31 -0.55
C THR A 190 -12.45 -1.18 -1.35
N TRP A 191 -13.62 -1.39 -1.96
CA TRP A 191 -14.38 -0.31 -2.61
C TRP A 191 -14.80 0.77 -1.63
N VAL A 192 -15.47 0.38 -0.54
CA VAL A 192 -15.92 1.34 0.49
C VAL A 192 -14.72 2.06 1.08
N GLY A 193 -13.65 1.33 1.40
CA GLY A 193 -12.45 1.91 1.97
C GLY A 193 -11.66 2.81 1.02
N PHE A 194 -11.72 2.57 -0.29
CA PHE A 194 -11.06 3.42 -1.30
C PHE A 194 -11.85 4.72 -1.49
N PHE A 195 -13.15 4.61 -1.78
CA PHE A 195 -14.00 5.78 -1.99
C PHE A 195 -14.11 6.66 -0.74
N SER A 196 -14.13 6.07 0.45
CA SER A 196 -14.06 6.81 1.72
C SER A 196 -12.83 7.72 1.78
N ILE A 197 -11.61 7.20 1.58
CA ILE A 197 -10.40 8.05 1.59
C ILE A 197 -10.39 9.03 0.43
N PHE A 198 -10.76 8.59 -0.78
CA PHE A 198 -10.75 9.42 -1.96
C PHE A 198 -11.67 10.63 -1.83
N ILE A 199 -12.92 10.43 -1.40
CA ILE A 199 -13.89 11.51 -1.16
C ILE A 199 -13.40 12.42 -0.02
N ALA A 200 -12.88 11.86 1.07
CA ALA A 200 -12.34 12.66 2.17
C ALA A 200 -11.19 13.58 1.73
N ILE A 201 -10.28 13.08 0.88
CA ILE A 201 -9.20 13.88 0.31
C ILE A 201 -9.75 14.95 -0.62
N LEU A 202 -10.73 14.64 -1.47
CA LEU A 202 -11.36 15.65 -2.34
C LEU A 202 -12.01 16.78 -1.53
N VAL A 203 -12.69 16.46 -0.42
CA VAL A 203 -13.25 17.46 0.48
C VAL A 203 -12.17 18.40 1.00
N VAL A 204 -10.99 17.88 1.35
CA VAL A 204 -9.87 18.69 1.87
C VAL A 204 -9.21 19.48 0.76
N VAL A 205 -8.96 18.88 -0.40
CA VAL A 205 -8.38 19.54 -1.58
C VAL A 205 -9.25 20.72 -2.01
N ILE A 206 -10.57 20.56 -2.09
CA ILE A 206 -11.50 21.66 -2.37
C ILE A 206 -11.55 22.62 -1.18
N GLY A 207 -11.58 22.10 0.05
CA GLY A 207 -11.69 22.88 1.26
C GLY A 207 -10.57 23.90 1.44
N VAL A 208 -9.31 23.51 1.17
CA VAL A 208 -8.16 24.42 1.29
C VAL A 208 -8.17 25.51 0.22
N THR A 209 -8.75 25.27 -0.96
CA THR A 209 -8.81 26.31 -2.01
C THR A 209 -9.86 27.39 -1.76
N LEU A 210 -10.86 27.08 -0.94
CA LEU A 210 -11.92 28.01 -0.56
C LEU A 210 -11.55 28.91 0.64
N ARG A 211 -10.41 28.66 1.29
CA ARG A 211 -9.97 29.44 2.45
C ARG A 211 -9.11 30.62 2.02
N VAL A 212 -9.36 31.77 2.66
CA VAL A 212 -8.53 32.97 2.49
C VAL A 212 -7.15 32.79 3.13
N ARG A 213 -7.08 32.03 4.24
CA ARG A 213 -5.86 31.72 4.99
C ARG A 213 -5.83 30.26 5.42
N PRO A 214 -4.66 29.60 5.49
CA PRO A 214 -4.55 28.25 6.02
C PRO A 214 -5.12 28.15 7.44
N ALA A 215 -5.75 27.02 7.75
CA ALA A 215 -6.44 26.87 9.04
C ALA A 215 -5.47 26.82 10.24
N ALA A 216 -4.25 26.31 10.04
CA ALA A 216 -3.23 26.26 11.08
C ALA A 216 -2.40 27.56 11.19
N ALA A 217 -2.55 28.50 10.24
CA ALA A 217 -1.88 29.79 10.28
C ALA A 217 -2.56 30.74 11.29
N PRO A 218 -1.85 31.79 11.75
CA PRO A 218 -2.47 32.87 12.52
C PRO A 218 -3.71 33.45 11.80
N GLN A 219 -4.85 33.44 12.49
CA GLN A 219 -6.11 33.90 11.91
C GLN A 219 -6.19 35.43 11.79
N THR A 220 -5.33 36.15 12.49
CA THR A 220 -5.16 37.61 12.43
C THR A 220 -3.69 37.97 12.19
N GLY A 221 -3.44 39.18 11.68
CA GLY A 221 -2.09 39.67 11.40
C GLY A 221 -1.51 39.18 10.06
N ASP A 222 -0.22 39.41 9.84
CA ASP A 222 0.50 38.88 8.68
C ASP A 222 0.97 37.46 8.95
N PHE A 223 0.97 36.63 7.92
CA PHE A 223 1.54 35.28 7.97
C PHE A 223 2.31 35.01 6.69
N ASP A 224 3.40 34.25 6.80
CA ASP A 224 4.08 33.68 5.65
C ASP A 224 3.46 32.31 5.33
N LEU A 225 3.11 32.08 4.07
CA LEU A 225 2.62 30.79 3.61
C LEU A 225 3.75 29.74 3.64
N GLY A 226 5.02 30.14 3.50
CA GLY A 226 6.15 29.22 3.38
C GLY A 226 6.08 28.35 2.11
N TYR A 227 5.59 28.93 1.02
CA TYR A 227 5.51 28.25 -0.27
C TYR A 227 6.84 28.36 -1.02
N HIS A 228 7.45 27.22 -1.31
CA HIS A 228 8.71 27.12 -2.04
C HIS A 228 8.50 26.38 -3.36
N VAL A 229 8.83 27.03 -4.48
CA VAL A 229 8.88 26.35 -5.78
C VAL A 229 10.05 25.37 -5.82
N ILE A 230 11.22 25.85 -5.39
CA ILE A 230 12.45 25.08 -5.20
C ILE A 230 12.87 25.30 -3.75
N ALA A 231 12.96 24.23 -2.97
CA ALA A 231 13.44 24.27 -1.59
C ALA A 231 14.90 23.80 -1.49
N TYR A 232 15.55 24.16 -0.39
CA TYR A 232 16.92 23.77 -0.07
C TYR A 232 16.96 23.05 1.27
N PRO A 233 16.38 21.83 1.37
CA PRO A 233 16.33 21.10 2.61
C PRO A 233 17.73 20.67 3.05
N THR A 234 17.90 20.49 4.35
CA THR A 234 19.03 19.71 4.86
C THR A 234 18.96 18.27 4.35
N PHE A 235 20.08 17.54 4.42
CA PHE A 235 20.11 16.13 4.04
C PHE A 235 19.03 15.32 4.77
N ALA A 236 18.86 15.53 6.08
CA ALA A 236 17.91 14.80 6.89
C ALA A 236 16.45 15.07 6.47
N GLU A 237 16.08 16.34 6.31
CA GLU A 237 14.72 16.72 5.87
C GLU A 237 14.42 16.18 4.48
N GLY A 238 15.36 16.32 3.53
CA GLY A 238 15.20 15.85 2.16
C GLY A 238 15.06 14.33 2.08
N MET A 239 15.84 13.59 2.87
CA MET A 239 15.77 12.13 2.92
C MET A 239 14.50 11.61 3.60
N THR A 240 14.05 12.23 4.69
CA THR A 240 12.80 11.85 5.35
C THR A 240 11.58 12.14 4.46
N ALA A 241 11.55 13.29 3.79
CA ALA A 241 10.50 13.61 2.81
C ALA A 241 10.53 12.65 1.61
N THR A 242 11.71 12.32 1.11
CA THR A 242 11.91 11.32 0.04
C THR A 242 11.40 9.94 0.45
N ALA A 243 11.75 9.46 1.64
CA ALA A 243 11.27 8.17 2.16
C ALA A 243 9.74 8.14 2.33
N THR A 244 9.16 9.26 2.78
CA THR A 244 7.69 9.44 2.91
C THR A 244 6.97 9.35 1.57
N ILE A 245 7.52 9.97 0.53
CA ILE A 245 6.95 9.90 -0.83
C ILE A 245 7.13 8.50 -1.41
N PHE A 246 8.33 7.93 -1.28
CA PHE A 246 8.64 6.59 -1.78
C PHE A 246 7.68 5.52 -1.23
N VAL A 247 7.49 5.48 0.08
CA VAL A 247 6.67 4.43 0.72
C VAL A 247 5.20 4.51 0.33
N SER A 248 4.71 5.69 -0.01
CA SER A 248 3.31 5.92 -0.38
C SER A 248 2.85 5.04 -1.55
N SER A 249 3.78 4.56 -2.39
CA SER A 249 3.47 3.61 -3.48
C SER A 249 4.30 2.32 -3.46
N ALA A 250 5.02 2.02 -2.37
CA ALA A 250 5.96 0.89 -2.29
C ALA A 250 5.32 -0.44 -1.84
N GLY A 251 4.02 -0.44 -1.51
CA GLY A 251 3.26 -1.60 -0.99
C GLY A 251 3.03 -2.76 -1.98
N THR A 252 3.82 -2.86 -3.05
CA THR A 252 3.57 -3.76 -4.19
C THR A 252 3.77 -5.24 -3.83
N SER A 253 4.47 -5.55 -2.73
CA SER A 253 4.63 -6.91 -2.23
C SER A 253 3.30 -7.58 -1.86
N ALA A 254 2.31 -6.79 -1.43
CA ALA A 254 0.94 -7.27 -1.18
C ALA A 254 0.14 -7.57 -2.46
N PHE A 255 0.67 -7.25 -3.65
CA PHE A 255 0.02 -7.62 -4.90
C PHE A 255 0.20 -9.11 -5.20
N LEU A 256 1.29 -9.74 -4.74
CA LEU A 256 1.60 -11.14 -5.07
C LEU A 256 0.49 -12.13 -4.68
N PRO A 257 -0.07 -12.09 -3.46
CA PRO A 257 -1.20 -12.95 -3.12
C PRO A 257 -2.43 -12.70 -3.99
N VAL A 258 -2.72 -11.44 -4.33
CA VAL A 258 -3.85 -11.08 -5.19
C VAL A 258 -3.63 -11.61 -6.61
N ILE A 259 -2.39 -11.56 -7.13
CA ILE A 259 -2.03 -12.13 -8.44
C ILE A 259 -2.29 -13.65 -8.45
N SER A 260 -2.00 -14.35 -7.35
CA SER A 260 -2.33 -15.78 -7.21
C SER A 260 -3.83 -16.08 -7.17
N GLU A 261 -4.67 -15.12 -6.78
CA GLU A 261 -6.13 -15.24 -6.77
C GLU A 261 -6.77 -14.77 -8.10
N MET A 262 -5.96 -14.28 -9.05
CA MET A 262 -6.47 -13.85 -10.36
C MET A 262 -6.88 -15.05 -11.23
N ARG A 263 -8.01 -14.91 -11.93
CA ARG A 263 -8.45 -15.87 -12.94
C ARG A 263 -7.38 -16.08 -14.01
N ASN A 264 -6.79 -14.99 -14.49
CA ASN A 264 -5.63 -15.02 -15.36
C ASN A 264 -4.49 -14.15 -14.78
N PRO A 265 -3.49 -14.76 -14.10
CA PRO A 265 -2.35 -14.04 -13.54
C PRO A 265 -1.54 -13.23 -14.58
N ARG A 266 -1.58 -13.60 -15.87
CA ARG A 266 -0.85 -12.90 -16.94
C ARG A 266 -1.41 -11.49 -17.20
N ASP A 267 -2.67 -11.25 -16.85
CA ASP A 267 -3.31 -9.95 -16.96
C ASP A 267 -2.90 -8.97 -15.84
N TYR A 268 -2.08 -9.38 -14.87
CA TYR A 268 -1.74 -8.52 -13.72
C TYR A 268 -1.14 -7.17 -14.13
N LYS A 269 -0.38 -7.10 -15.23
CA LYS A 269 0.23 -5.84 -15.71
C LYS A 269 -0.82 -4.82 -16.10
N LYS A 270 -1.96 -5.26 -16.67
CA LYS A 270 -3.09 -4.37 -17.00
C LYS A 270 -3.60 -3.70 -15.73
N ALA A 271 -3.81 -4.50 -14.68
CA ALA A 271 -4.25 -4.01 -13.38
C ALA A 271 -3.21 -3.10 -12.71
N LEU A 272 -1.93 -3.48 -12.78
CA LEU A 272 -0.81 -2.72 -12.22
C LEU A 272 -0.67 -1.35 -12.86
N TYR A 273 -0.61 -1.25 -14.19
CA TYR A 273 -0.38 0.02 -14.88
C TYR A 273 -1.53 0.99 -14.68
N ILE A 274 -2.78 0.51 -14.70
CA ILE A 274 -3.95 1.35 -14.42
C ILE A 274 -3.91 1.83 -12.96
N CYS A 275 -3.64 0.94 -12.00
CA CYS A 275 -3.52 1.30 -10.60
C CYS A 275 -2.44 2.35 -10.37
N MET A 276 -1.20 2.11 -10.82
CA MET A 276 -0.08 3.01 -10.57
C MET A 276 -0.21 4.33 -11.33
N GLY A 277 -0.79 4.32 -12.54
CA GLY A 277 -1.11 5.54 -13.27
C GLY A 277 -2.12 6.42 -12.53
N LEU A 278 -3.20 5.82 -12.01
CA LEU A 278 -4.18 6.54 -11.19
C LEU A 278 -3.56 7.05 -9.89
N VAL A 279 -2.77 6.22 -9.19
CA VAL A 279 -2.05 6.62 -7.97
C VAL A 279 -1.14 7.81 -8.23
N LEU A 280 -0.33 7.78 -9.28
CA LEU A 280 0.55 8.89 -9.65
C LEU A 280 -0.24 10.17 -9.90
N CYS A 281 -1.29 10.12 -10.72
CA CYS A 281 -2.12 11.27 -11.03
C CYS A 281 -2.77 11.86 -9.76
N MET A 282 -3.33 11.01 -8.89
CA MET A 282 -3.97 11.44 -7.65
C MET A 282 -2.95 12.02 -6.67
N TYR A 283 -1.82 11.34 -6.45
CA TYR A 283 -0.80 11.80 -5.51
C TYR A 283 -0.21 13.14 -5.92
N LEU A 284 0.14 13.27 -7.21
CA LEU A 284 0.71 14.51 -7.74
C LEU A 284 -0.30 15.66 -7.67
N SER A 285 -1.53 15.46 -8.15
CA SER A 285 -2.54 16.52 -8.16
C SER A 285 -2.95 16.96 -6.76
N PHE A 286 -3.26 16.02 -5.87
CA PHE A 286 -3.71 16.34 -4.51
C PHE A 286 -2.62 17.02 -3.69
N SER A 287 -1.37 16.54 -3.78
CA SER A 287 -0.27 17.13 -3.02
C SER A 287 0.12 18.52 -3.51
N LEU A 288 0.15 18.76 -4.83
CA LEU A 288 0.43 20.09 -5.37
C LEU A 288 -0.66 21.11 -4.98
N VAL A 289 -1.93 20.72 -5.05
CA VAL A 289 -3.03 21.62 -4.65
C VAL A 289 -3.00 21.88 -3.14
N VAL A 290 -2.87 20.86 -2.30
CA VAL A 290 -2.82 21.09 -0.85
C VAL A 290 -1.60 21.96 -0.48
N TYR A 291 -0.44 21.67 -1.05
CA TYR A 291 0.78 22.45 -0.77
C TYR A 291 0.70 23.90 -1.27
N ARG A 292 0.12 24.14 -2.46
CA ARG A 292 0.00 25.50 -3.01
C ARG A 292 -0.89 26.43 -2.19
N TRP A 293 -1.88 25.89 -1.46
CA TRP A 293 -2.81 26.68 -0.65
C TRP A 293 -2.52 26.65 0.85
N ALA A 294 -1.87 25.61 1.37
CA ALA A 294 -1.54 25.50 2.79
C ALA A 294 -0.04 25.75 3.10
N GLY A 295 0.88 25.55 2.14
CA GLY A 295 2.31 25.81 2.33
C GLY A 295 2.92 25.09 3.54
N ALA A 296 3.57 25.82 4.44
CA ALA A 296 4.13 25.33 5.70
C ALA A 296 3.05 24.86 6.71
N TRP A 297 1.79 25.27 6.50
CA TRP A 297 0.67 25.04 7.42
C TRP A 297 -0.13 23.78 7.11
N VAL A 298 0.42 22.89 6.27
CA VAL A 298 -0.15 21.57 6.00
C VAL A 298 -0.11 20.75 7.29
N THR A 299 -1.28 20.30 7.74
CA THR A 299 -1.39 19.40 8.89
C THR A 299 -0.89 18.00 8.55
N ASN A 300 -0.54 17.22 9.56
CA ASN A 300 -0.07 15.86 9.39
C ASN A 300 -0.89 14.91 10.31
N PRO A 301 -1.80 14.09 9.76
CA PRO A 301 -2.12 13.88 8.35
C PRO A 301 -2.78 15.11 7.67
N SER A 302 -2.65 15.20 6.34
CA SER A 302 -3.16 16.32 5.55
C SER A 302 -4.69 16.48 5.58
N LEU A 303 -5.44 15.46 6.03
CA LEU A 303 -6.90 15.54 6.17
C LEU A 303 -7.37 16.69 7.06
N GLY A 304 -6.53 17.12 8.00
CA GLY A 304 -6.80 18.24 8.90
C GLY A 304 -6.64 19.64 8.29
N SER A 305 -6.03 19.75 7.10
CA SER A 305 -5.51 21.03 6.59
C SER A 305 -6.61 22.03 6.25
N ALA A 306 -7.81 21.54 5.93
CA ALA A 306 -8.96 22.40 5.73
C ALA A 306 -9.44 23.03 7.05
N GLY A 307 -9.23 22.44 8.22
CA GLY A 307 -9.68 22.97 9.52
C GLY A 307 -11.20 23.15 9.69
N GLY A 308 -11.62 23.52 10.90
CA GLY A 308 -13.03 23.77 11.25
C GLY A 308 -13.97 22.61 10.88
N THR A 309 -15.16 22.93 10.37
CA THR A 309 -16.16 21.93 9.96
C THR A 309 -15.67 21.00 8.86
N LEU A 310 -14.88 21.51 7.90
CA LEU A 310 -14.38 20.68 6.80
C LEU A 310 -13.38 19.61 7.28
N LYS A 311 -12.59 19.91 8.32
CA LYS A 311 -11.76 18.90 9.00
C LYS A 311 -12.60 17.79 9.63
N LYS A 312 -13.70 18.14 10.31
CA LYS A 312 -14.60 17.14 10.90
C LYS A 312 -15.26 16.27 9.84
N VAL A 313 -15.76 16.89 8.76
CA VAL A 313 -16.38 16.17 7.63
C VAL A 313 -15.36 15.25 6.95
N SER A 314 -14.14 15.72 6.69
CA SER A 314 -13.12 14.92 6.03
C SER A 314 -12.72 13.70 6.87
N TYR A 315 -12.44 13.88 8.17
CA TYR A 315 -12.13 12.77 9.06
C TYR A 315 -13.31 11.82 9.25
N GLY A 316 -14.54 12.34 9.40
CA GLY A 316 -15.75 11.53 9.51
C GLY A 316 -15.95 10.59 8.31
N ILE A 317 -15.76 11.11 7.09
CA ILE A 317 -15.79 10.29 5.87
C ILE A 317 -14.61 9.32 5.82
N ALA A 318 -13.40 9.76 6.21
CA ALA A 318 -12.17 8.98 6.14
C ALA A 318 -12.09 7.82 7.14
N LEU A 319 -12.82 7.86 8.27
CA LEU A 319 -12.73 6.88 9.36
C LEU A 319 -12.82 5.43 8.85
N ILE A 320 -13.81 5.14 7.99
CA ILE A 320 -14.00 3.80 7.44
C ILE A 320 -12.78 3.40 6.59
N GLY A 321 -12.33 4.29 5.70
CA GLY A 321 -11.20 4.04 4.84
C GLY A 321 -9.88 3.84 5.58
N LEU A 322 -9.65 4.61 6.64
CA LEU A 322 -8.47 4.46 7.51
C LEU A 322 -8.54 3.14 8.29
N MET A 323 -9.72 2.77 8.79
CA MET A 323 -9.94 1.54 9.55
C MET A 323 -9.69 0.32 8.66
N VAL A 324 -10.24 0.35 7.44
CA VAL A 324 -10.02 -0.69 6.44
C VAL A 324 -8.55 -0.80 6.06
N SER A 325 -7.83 0.32 5.90
CA SER A 325 -6.39 0.29 5.64
C SER A 325 -5.61 -0.38 6.76
N GLY A 326 -5.81 0.05 8.02
CA GLY A 326 -5.15 -0.57 9.18
C GLY A 326 -5.50 -2.06 9.33
N CYS A 327 -6.76 -2.42 9.08
CA CYS A 327 -7.26 -3.80 9.08
C CYS A 327 -6.54 -4.65 8.04
N LEU A 328 -6.43 -4.19 6.79
CA LEU A 328 -5.76 -4.94 5.72
C LEU A 328 -4.28 -5.18 6.06
N TYR A 329 -3.58 -4.17 6.56
CA TYR A 329 -2.17 -4.32 6.95
C TYR A 329 -1.99 -5.33 8.09
N LEU A 330 -2.81 -5.22 9.14
CA LEU A 330 -2.73 -6.10 10.29
C LEU A 330 -3.10 -7.54 9.90
N HIS A 331 -4.14 -7.70 9.10
CA HIS A 331 -4.57 -9.01 8.62
C HIS A 331 -3.49 -9.68 7.77
N VAL A 332 -2.83 -8.93 6.88
CA VAL A 332 -1.74 -9.46 6.04
C VAL A 332 -0.56 -9.93 6.90
N ALA A 333 -0.17 -9.15 7.92
CA ALA A 333 0.88 -9.55 8.86
C ALA A 333 0.47 -10.79 9.70
N ALA A 334 -0.74 -10.77 10.25
CA ALA A 334 -1.28 -11.85 11.06
C ALA A 334 -1.41 -13.16 10.27
N LYS A 335 -1.89 -13.09 9.03
CA LYS A 335 -1.98 -14.24 8.11
C LYS A 335 -0.61 -14.80 7.78
N TYR A 336 0.39 -13.95 7.54
CA TYR A 336 1.75 -14.42 7.32
C TYR A 336 2.27 -15.21 8.52
N LEU A 337 2.18 -14.65 9.74
CA LEU A 337 2.65 -15.32 10.96
C LEU A 337 1.85 -16.59 11.26
N PHE A 338 0.53 -16.54 11.15
CA PHE A 338 -0.38 -17.66 11.33
C PHE A 338 -0.03 -18.84 10.40
N VAL A 339 0.16 -18.57 9.10
CA VAL A 339 0.58 -19.58 8.14
C VAL A 339 1.95 -20.12 8.50
N ARG A 340 2.90 -19.29 8.94
CA ARG A 340 4.24 -19.77 9.35
C ARG A 340 4.18 -20.71 10.55
N LEU A 341 3.36 -20.42 11.55
CA LEU A 341 3.23 -21.23 12.76
C LEU A 341 2.50 -22.56 12.52
N LEU A 342 1.48 -22.58 11.67
CA LEU A 342 0.64 -23.77 11.47
C LEU A 342 0.93 -24.53 10.16
N ARG A 343 1.87 -24.07 9.31
CA ARG A 343 2.23 -24.76 8.05
C ARG A 343 2.62 -26.22 8.32
N GLY A 344 2.06 -27.14 7.54
CA GLY A 344 2.32 -28.58 7.68
C GLY A 344 1.49 -29.27 8.77
N THR A 345 0.63 -28.53 9.48
CA THR A 345 -0.29 -29.11 10.48
C THR A 345 -1.72 -29.19 9.97
N LYS A 346 -2.51 -30.16 10.47
CA LYS A 346 -3.95 -30.24 10.19
C LYS A 346 -4.73 -29.00 10.66
N HIS A 347 -4.19 -28.28 11.64
CA HIS A 347 -4.84 -27.12 12.25
C HIS A 347 -4.90 -25.92 11.32
N LEU A 348 -4.03 -25.82 10.30
CA LEU A 348 -4.05 -24.69 9.38
C LEU A 348 -5.38 -24.53 8.65
N GLN A 349 -5.99 -25.64 8.23
CA GLN A 349 -7.23 -25.67 7.44
C GLN A 349 -8.44 -26.21 8.20
N SER A 350 -8.27 -26.70 9.44
CA SER A 350 -9.35 -27.26 10.26
C SER A 350 -9.81 -26.28 11.34
N ASN A 351 -11.13 -26.17 11.54
CA ASN A 351 -11.74 -25.35 12.61
C ASN A 351 -11.50 -25.93 14.01
N THR A 352 -10.25 -25.87 14.48
CA THR A 352 -9.81 -26.39 15.79
C THR A 352 -9.58 -25.25 16.78
N VAL A 353 -9.54 -25.56 18.07
CA VAL A 353 -9.19 -24.58 19.11
C VAL A 353 -7.79 -23.99 18.85
N THR A 354 -6.81 -24.82 18.48
CA THR A 354 -5.46 -24.36 18.08
C THR A 354 -5.53 -23.37 16.92
N HIS A 355 -6.33 -23.65 15.90
CA HIS A 355 -6.54 -22.73 14.77
C HIS A 355 -7.08 -21.37 15.24
N TRP A 356 -8.13 -21.35 16.07
CA TRP A 356 -8.70 -20.11 16.63
C TRP A 356 -7.73 -19.37 17.55
N ALA A 357 -7.09 -20.08 18.47
CA ALA A 357 -6.15 -19.51 19.42
C ALA A 357 -4.94 -18.89 18.72
N THR A 358 -4.33 -19.59 17.74
CA THR A 358 -3.19 -19.05 16.99
C THR A 358 -3.62 -17.88 16.10
N TRP A 359 -4.77 -17.96 15.43
CA TRP A 359 -5.27 -16.86 14.58
C TRP A 359 -5.51 -15.58 15.38
N LEU A 360 -6.34 -15.66 16.43
CA LEU A 360 -6.64 -14.51 17.28
C LEU A 360 -5.40 -14.03 18.04
N GLY A 361 -4.56 -14.95 18.51
CA GLY A 361 -3.29 -14.63 19.17
C GLY A 361 -2.36 -13.83 18.27
N CYS A 362 -2.21 -14.20 16.99
CA CYS A 362 -1.42 -13.44 16.01
C CYS A 362 -2.01 -12.03 15.80
N SER A 363 -3.31 -11.93 15.54
CA SER A 363 -3.95 -10.64 15.27
C SER A 363 -3.87 -9.67 16.46
N ILE A 364 -4.16 -10.16 17.68
CA ILE A 364 -4.15 -9.33 18.90
C ILE A 364 -2.72 -8.93 19.27
N SER A 365 -1.77 -9.87 19.27
CA SER A 365 -0.38 -9.54 19.62
C SER A 365 0.23 -8.53 18.66
N LEU A 366 0.05 -8.71 17.35
CA LEU A 366 0.55 -7.78 16.34
C LEU A 366 -0.16 -6.42 16.42
N GLY A 367 -1.46 -6.40 16.73
CA GLY A 367 -2.22 -5.16 16.95
C GLY A 367 -1.73 -4.36 18.15
N VAL A 368 -1.42 -5.03 19.27
CA VAL A 368 -0.82 -4.41 20.45
C VAL A 368 0.57 -3.86 20.15
N ILE A 369 1.42 -4.61 19.44
CA ILE A 369 2.74 -4.13 19.03
C ILE A 369 2.62 -2.91 18.12
N ALA A 370 1.70 -2.92 17.15
CA ALA A 370 1.45 -1.79 16.28
C ALA A 370 1.00 -0.53 17.05
N TRP A 371 0.16 -0.69 18.07
CA TRP A 371 -0.27 0.41 18.95
C TRP A 371 0.87 0.97 19.80
N ILE A 372 1.70 0.12 20.40
CA ILE A 372 2.88 0.57 21.15
C ILE A 372 3.80 1.40 20.25
N LEU A 373 4.06 0.95 19.02
CA LEU A 373 4.89 1.68 18.06
C LEU A 373 4.22 2.98 17.58
N ALA A 374 2.90 2.99 17.43
CA ALA A 374 2.13 4.20 17.12
C ALA A 374 2.29 5.27 18.21
N GLU A 375 2.17 4.89 19.49
CA GLU A 375 2.33 5.78 20.65
C GLU A 375 3.78 6.21 20.90
N ALA A 376 4.75 5.36 20.54
CA ALA A 376 6.17 5.64 20.73
C ALA A 376 6.77 6.56 19.64
N ILE A 377 6.20 6.59 18.43
CA ILE A 377 6.66 7.48 17.36
C ILE A 377 5.80 8.75 17.33
N ALA A 378 4.52 8.65 17.70
CA ALA A 378 3.55 9.74 17.91
C ALA A 378 3.31 10.72 16.74
N LEU A 379 4.03 10.59 15.62
CA LEU A 379 3.85 11.39 14.41
C LEU A 379 3.66 10.52 13.18
N PHE A 380 2.57 10.79 12.47
CA PHE A 380 2.12 9.99 11.33
C PHE A 380 3.16 9.91 10.20
N SER A 381 3.71 11.04 9.76
CA SER A 381 4.74 11.05 8.70
C SER A 381 6.02 10.31 9.09
N TYR A 382 6.42 10.33 10.37
CA TYR A 382 7.63 9.65 10.83
C TYR A 382 7.46 8.13 10.85
N ILE A 383 6.29 7.62 11.25
CA ILE A 383 5.98 6.19 11.11
C ILE A 383 6.07 5.79 9.63
N ILE A 384 5.47 6.59 8.75
CA ILE A 384 5.46 6.34 7.30
C ILE A 384 6.90 6.36 6.74
N ALA A 385 7.69 7.39 7.03
CA ALA A 385 9.08 7.50 6.58
C ALA A 385 9.98 6.37 7.11
N LEU A 386 9.81 5.97 8.37
CA LEU A 386 10.55 4.87 8.99
C LEU A 386 10.19 3.54 8.34
N THR A 387 8.90 3.31 8.09
CA THR A 387 8.41 2.13 7.36
C THR A 387 8.98 2.07 5.95
N GLY A 388 9.02 3.22 5.28
CA GLY A 388 9.61 3.39 3.95
C GLY A 388 11.07 3.02 3.89
N SER A 389 11.87 3.60 4.76
CA SER A 389 13.32 3.43 4.77
C SER A 389 13.75 2.05 5.28
N VAL A 390 13.28 1.63 6.46
CA VAL A 390 13.70 0.38 7.10
C VAL A 390 13.18 -0.84 6.33
N CYS A 391 11.92 -0.82 5.90
CA CYS A 391 11.25 -2.02 5.43
C CYS A 391 11.00 -2.03 3.93
N PHE A 392 10.41 -0.96 3.38
CA PHE A 392 10.03 -0.95 1.97
C PHE A 392 11.20 -0.67 1.04
N ALA A 393 12.25 0.05 1.42
CA ALA A 393 13.40 0.25 0.54
C ALA A 393 14.12 -1.08 0.23
N PRO A 394 14.38 -1.97 1.21
CA PRO A 394 14.84 -3.32 0.89
C PRO A 394 13.81 -4.11 0.09
N MET A 395 12.53 -4.10 0.50
CA MET A 395 11.52 -4.97 -0.10
C MET A 395 11.05 -4.58 -1.51
N ALA A 396 11.00 -3.29 -1.80
CA ALA A 396 10.46 -2.76 -3.04
C ALA A 396 11.55 -2.29 -4.00
N ILE A 397 12.80 -2.13 -3.57
CA ILE A 397 13.93 -1.75 -4.46
C ILE A 397 14.96 -2.88 -4.53
N MET A 398 15.56 -3.27 -3.39
CA MET A 398 16.69 -4.21 -3.40
C MET A 398 16.27 -5.62 -3.78
N ILE A 399 15.21 -6.17 -3.16
CA ILE A 399 14.77 -7.54 -3.43
C ILE A 399 14.36 -7.69 -4.90
N PRO A 400 13.50 -6.84 -5.49
CA PRO A 400 13.16 -6.95 -6.91
C PRO A 400 14.39 -6.91 -7.81
N ALA A 401 15.39 -6.07 -7.50
CA ALA A 401 16.63 -6.05 -8.25
C ALA A 401 17.40 -7.38 -8.17
N VAL A 402 17.47 -7.98 -6.97
CA VAL A 402 18.05 -9.31 -6.76
C VAL A 402 17.28 -10.40 -7.53
N LEU A 403 15.94 -10.35 -7.52
CA LEU A 403 15.09 -11.27 -8.27
C LEU A 403 15.37 -11.19 -9.78
N TRP A 404 15.53 -9.98 -10.31
CA TRP A 404 15.87 -9.80 -11.72
C TRP A 404 17.26 -10.34 -12.05
N LEU A 405 18.26 -10.04 -11.22
CA LEU A 405 19.64 -10.50 -11.40
C LEU A 405 19.74 -12.03 -11.34
N TYR A 406 18.93 -12.69 -10.50
CA TYR A 406 18.87 -14.15 -10.42
C TYR A 406 18.48 -14.78 -11.76
N ASP A 407 17.42 -14.27 -12.40
CA ASP A 407 16.94 -14.86 -13.66
C ASP A 407 17.77 -14.44 -14.90
N PHE A 408 18.44 -13.29 -14.83
CA PHE A 408 19.15 -12.70 -15.97
C PHE A 408 20.65 -12.54 -15.70
N TRP A 409 21.24 -13.42 -14.88
CA TRP A 409 22.65 -13.35 -14.51
C TRP A 409 23.61 -13.32 -15.71
N ASP A 410 23.25 -14.05 -16.78
CA ASP A 410 24.05 -14.14 -18.00
C ASP A 410 24.13 -12.82 -18.79
N TYR A 411 23.27 -11.84 -18.50
CA TYR A 411 23.29 -10.52 -19.16
C TYR A 411 24.60 -9.76 -18.89
N ARG A 412 25.38 -10.16 -17.87
CA ARG A 412 26.75 -9.66 -17.63
C ARG A 412 27.71 -9.92 -18.80
N LYS A 413 27.47 -10.96 -19.60
CA LYS A 413 28.26 -11.32 -20.79
C LYS A 413 27.58 -10.91 -22.10
N GLY A 414 26.42 -10.26 -22.02
CA GLY A 414 25.58 -9.92 -23.16
C GLY A 414 26.07 -8.71 -23.97
N ASN A 415 25.20 -8.26 -24.86
CA ASN A 415 25.40 -7.02 -25.61
C ASN A 415 25.36 -5.78 -24.69
N ILE A 416 25.65 -4.59 -25.24
CA ILE A 416 25.75 -3.36 -24.44
C ILE A 416 24.46 -3.04 -23.67
N TRP A 417 23.29 -3.33 -24.24
CA TRP A 417 21.99 -3.12 -23.60
C TRP A 417 21.72 -4.12 -22.46
N GLN A 418 22.14 -5.37 -22.62
CA GLN A 418 22.05 -6.39 -21.57
C GLN A 418 22.95 -6.04 -20.39
N LYS A 419 24.20 -5.61 -20.67
CA LYS A 419 25.13 -5.13 -19.64
C LYS A 419 24.62 -3.88 -18.93
N ALA A 420 24.05 -2.93 -19.67
CA ALA A 420 23.43 -1.74 -19.07
C ALA A 420 22.29 -2.09 -18.12
N LYS A 421 21.39 -3.01 -18.51
CA LYS A 421 20.34 -3.52 -17.61
C LYS A 421 20.92 -4.22 -16.39
N PHE A 422 21.95 -5.06 -16.56
CA PHE A 422 22.63 -5.74 -15.46
C PHE A 422 23.21 -4.74 -14.44
N LEU A 423 23.93 -3.71 -14.92
CA LEU A 423 24.47 -2.65 -14.07
C LEU A 423 23.38 -1.81 -13.40
N PHE A 424 22.28 -1.54 -14.10
CA PHE A 424 21.15 -0.80 -13.53
C PHE A 424 20.52 -1.53 -12.34
N HIS A 425 20.37 -2.85 -12.39
CA HIS A 425 19.83 -3.60 -11.24
C HIS A 425 20.81 -3.65 -10.06
N TRP A 426 22.12 -3.68 -10.30
CA TRP A 426 23.09 -3.48 -9.23
C TRP A 426 22.98 -2.07 -8.62
N PHE A 427 22.81 -1.05 -9.43
CA PHE A 427 22.55 0.31 -8.96
C PHE A 427 21.29 0.37 -8.07
N LEU A 428 20.20 -0.33 -8.43
CA LEU A 428 19.00 -0.39 -7.59
C LEU A 428 19.27 -1.00 -6.20
N ILE A 429 20.13 -2.01 -6.10
CA ILE A 429 20.52 -2.57 -4.79
C ILE A 429 21.21 -1.49 -3.94
N PHE A 430 22.15 -0.74 -4.52
CA PHE A 430 22.85 0.34 -3.81
C PHE A 430 21.94 1.51 -3.49
N LEU A 431 21.02 1.88 -4.39
CA LEU A 431 20.01 2.91 -4.15
C LEU A 431 19.08 2.49 -2.99
N GLY A 432 18.60 1.25 -2.99
CA GLY A 432 17.79 0.73 -1.90
C GLY A 432 18.54 0.75 -0.57
N ALA A 433 19.81 0.31 -0.55
CA ALA A 433 20.66 0.37 0.64
C ALA A 433 20.89 1.80 1.12
N PHE A 434 21.08 2.75 0.20
CA PHE A 434 21.22 4.17 0.52
C PHE A 434 19.95 4.75 1.14
N ILE A 435 18.76 4.45 0.59
CA ILE A 435 17.48 4.88 1.18
C ILE A 435 17.26 4.21 2.53
N THR A 436 17.64 2.93 2.69
CA THR A 436 17.56 2.24 3.98
C THR A 436 18.43 2.92 5.02
N VAL A 437 19.72 3.12 4.77
CA VAL A 437 20.63 3.72 5.75
C VAL A 437 20.32 5.20 5.95
N GLY A 438 20.31 5.98 4.87
CA GLY A 438 20.13 7.42 4.91
C GLY A 438 18.73 7.83 5.36
N GLY A 439 17.68 7.15 4.88
CA GLY A 439 16.31 7.41 5.30
C GLY A 439 16.04 7.02 6.76
N THR A 440 16.60 5.89 7.21
CA THR A 440 16.45 5.46 8.62
C THR A 440 17.17 6.44 9.55
N TYR A 441 18.43 6.77 9.25
CA TYR A 441 19.20 7.76 10.00
C TYR A 441 18.46 9.10 10.10
N SER A 442 18.00 9.62 8.96
CA SER A 442 17.32 10.91 8.89
C SER A 442 15.99 10.92 9.63
N THR A 443 15.21 9.83 9.53
CA THR A 443 13.93 9.70 10.24
C THR A 443 14.14 9.58 11.74
N ILE A 444 15.14 8.81 12.19
CA ILE A 444 15.49 8.72 13.62
C ILE A 444 15.93 10.08 14.14
N LEU A 445 16.77 10.80 13.41
CA LEU A 445 17.20 12.15 13.78
C LEU A 445 16.01 13.12 13.87
N ALA A 446 15.07 13.06 12.93
CA ALA A 446 13.86 13.87 12.96
C ALA A 446 12.97 13.54 14.19
N ILE A 447 12.82 12.26 14.53
CA ILE A 447 12.09 11.83 15.73
C ILE A 447 12.79 12.36 16.99
N MET A 448 14.11 12.20 17.10
CA MET A 448 14.88 12.71 18.24
C MET A 448 14.74 14.22 18.41
N ASN A 449 14.81 14.97 17.31
CA ASN A 449 14.67 16.42 17.32
C ASN A 449 13.24 16.84 17.71
N ALA A 450 12.21 16.13 17.25
CA ALA A 450 10.82 16.40 17.62
C ALA A 450 10.55 16.15 19.12
N TYR A 451 11.19 15.15 19.73
CA TYR A 451 11.17 14.97 21.18
C TYR A 451 11.94 16.07 21.91
N ALA A 452 13.12 16.44 21.42
CA ALA A 452 13.97 17.45 22.06
C ALA A 452 13.35 18.87 21.99
N SER A 453 12.63 19.19 20.92
CA SER A 453 11.94 20.47 20.75
C SER A 453 10.62 20.57 21.51
N GLY A 454 10.09 19.44 21.99
CA GLY A 454 8.77 19.35 22.62
C GLY A 454 7.61 19.30 21.63
N GLU A 455 7.86 19.17 20.32
CA GLU A 455 6.82 18.88 19.32
C GLU A 455 6.11 17.56 19.65
N ILE A 456 6.88 16.54 20.06
CA ILE A 456 6.37 15.36 20.74
C ILE A 456 6.73 15.47 22.22
N GLY A 457 5.73 15.72 23.08
CA GLY A 457 5.98 15.88 24.52
C GLY A 457 6.53 14.62 25.19
N SER A 458 5.85 13.48 25.02
CA SER A 458 6.30 12.17 25.54
C SER A 458 5.67 11.03 24.75
N ALA A 459 6.23 9.83 24.85
CA ALA A 459 5.50 8.62 24.45
C ALA A 459 4.22 8.51 25.29
N PHE A 460 3.13 8.01 24.69
CA PHE A 460 1.81 7.92 25.33
C PHE A 460 1.32 9.27 25.88
N SER A 461 1.51 10.34 25.11
CA SER A 461 1.04 11.68 25.48
C SER A 461 -0.47 11.81 25.30
N CYS A 462 -1.13 12.49 26.25
CA CYS A 462 -2.53 12.85 26.11
C CYS A 462 -2.78 14.05 25.20
N ALA A 463 -1.76 14.74 24.70
CA ALA A 463 -1.93 15.95 23.88
C ALA A 463 -2.76 15.70 22.61
N ASP A 464 -3.52 16.70 22.18
CA ASP A 464 -4.31 16.63 20.94
C ASP A 464 -3.39 16.49 19.71
N ASN A 465 -3.54 15.40 18.98
CA ASN A 465 -2.80 15.13 17.75
C ASN A 465 -3.57 15.54 16.47
N SER A 466 -4.74 16.17 16.61
CA SER A 466 -5.59 16.60 15.49
C SER A 466 -5.46 18.07 15.10
N GLY A 467 -4.63 18.83 15.82
CA GLY A 467 -4.47 20.27 15.63
C GLY A 467 -5.81 21.00 15.74
N THR A 468 -6.67 20.58 16.68
CA THR A 468 -7.89 21.32 16.99
C THR A 468 -7.50 22.50 17.87
N LEU A 469 -7.57 23.70 17.30
CA LEU A 469 -7.46 24.92 18.08
C LEU A 469 -8.70 24.97 18.99
N SER A 470 -8.50 24.75 20.29
CA SER A 470 -9.52 25.01 21.30
C SER A 470 -9.90 26.49 21.19
N GLY A 471 -11.13 26.73 20.72
CA GLY A 471 -11.71 28.06 20.59
C GLY A 471 -11.95 28.73 21.93
#